data_AF-A0A9D8VEF4-F1
#
_entry.id   AF-A0A9D8VEF4-F1
#
_cell.length_a   1.000
_cell.length_b   1.000
_cell.length_c   1.000
_cell.angle_alpha   90.00
_cell.angle_beta   90.00
_cell.angle_gamma   90.00
#
_symmetry.space_group_name_H-M   'P 1'
#
loop_
_entity.id
_entity.type
_entity.pdbx_description
1 polymer ?
#
loop_
_entity_poly.entity_id
_entity_poly.type
_entity_poly.pdbx_seq_one_letter_code
_entity_poly.pdbx_strand_id
1 'polypeptide(L)'
;MPNTKLIVMIALSLLFSVAYAEDSPSDGEQVAQKPVEQAAPARAEQLRTEAIEINDRIQKIGEDLQVLNDSIDHAAGDRLEVLILERQKTTLEILDELFALARNLEKQSSLDLDTAELRDMVVSYLVRTSNALDQFLDREEDEMVERRSRVIKLTGIELVEFEQNNASTMTWFQEMIEAKLRSIQELEELGVSTGNHRENLVNRLNRFASSLAGQLQLVDSSLKAIKVGSGSEPLSSDLKTQLQALNIRRSSILSSLALLVHKMNALGLEAKEYRQLLLETGEVTTDLFDPEIVLGIVQKQLNIVSDWLSRNAGVFLTKLVVFVLIITAFRLIARATNFMMRRSFESQTVQVSKLMQDMLLGLSSKGIMFLGVLVALSHMGVEITALLTGLGIAGFIVGFALQDSLANFVAGIMILGYRPFDVGDVIEAGGVLGKVSKMSMVSTTILTFDNQTLIVPNNKIWGDVIKNITLQHERRIDLEFNVGLNENIGDVRYLIHGVLESIEEILEDPAPSIEFNELTPYSMVIVVRPWVQKEVYWPTRWRLLREIKQALDDAGVEIPRLDKGVVIQQ
;
A
#
# COMPACT_ATOMS: atom_id res chain seq x y z
N MET A 1 31.23 24.73 19.99
CA MET A 1 31.67 23.60 19.14
C MET A 1 33.12 23.30 19.49
N PRO A 2 33.41 22.22 20.25
CA PRO A 2 34.76 21.91 20.73
C PRO A 2 35.45 20.75 19.98
N ASN A 3 34.79 20.13 19.00
CA ASN A 3 35.28 18.95 18.26
C ASN A 3 36.43 19.25 17.28
N THR A 4 36.65 20.52 16.96
CA THR A 4 37.69 21.01 16.05
C THR A 4 39.10 20.70 16.60
N LYS A 5 39.33 20.84 17.91
CA LYS A 5 40.69 20.78 18.51
C LYS A 5 41.30 19.38 18.62
N LEU A 6 40.49 18.32 18.62
CA LEU A 6 40.96 16.96 18.88
C LEU A 6 41.30 16.17 17.61
N ILE A 7 40.51 16.35 16.56
CA ILE A 7 40.85 15.86 15.22
C ILE A 7 42.04 16.64 14.65
N VAL A 8 42.11 17.96 14.94
CA VAL A 8 43.32 18.76 14.73
C VAL A 8 44.48 18.25 15.59
N MET A 9 44.26 17.71 16.80
CA MET A 9 45.33 17.04 17.57
C MET A 9 45.75 15.71 16.95
N ILE A 10 44.83 14.90 16.41
CA ILE A 10 45.16 13.66 15.69
C ILE A 10 45.98 14.01 14.43
N ALA A 11 45.51 14.96 13.62
CA ALA A 11 46.20 15.47 12.45
C ALA A 11 47.56 16.13 12.79
N LEU A 12 47.64 17.00 13.80
CA LEU A 12 48.89 17.61 14.27
C LEU A 12 49.84 16.59 14.91
N SER A 13 49.32 15.55 15.56
CA SER A 13 50.13 14.50 16.18
C SER A 13 50.79 13.58 15.15
N LEU A 14 50.20 13.49 13.95
CA LEU A 14 50.74 12.85 12.76
C LEU A 14 51.70 13.79 11.98
N LEU A 15 51.52 15.11 12.06
CA LEU A 15 52.38 16.11 11.40
C LEU A 15 53.69 16.46 12.16
N PHE A 16 53.74 16.35 13.49
CA PHE A 16 54.85 16.92 14.30
C PHE A 16 56.04 15.99 14.65
N SER A 17 56.17 14.78 14.09
CA SER A 17 57.37 13.92 14.29
C SER A 17 58.41 13.98 13.17
N VAL A 18 58.23 14.88 12.19
CA VAL A 18 59.06 15.00 10.98
C VAL A 18 60.52 15.46 11.23
N ALA A 19 60.92 15.82 12.44
CA ALA A 19 62.26 16.38 12.66
C ALA A 19 63.43 15.37 12.81
N TYR A 20 63.23 14.06 12.62
CA TYR A 20 64.28 13.06 12.92
C TYR A 20 64.70 12.14 11.76
N ALA A 21 64.06 12.22 10.59
CA ALA A 21 64.44 11.39 9.44
C ALA A 21 65.37 12.08 8.43
N GLU A 22 65.61 13.39 8.57
CA GLU A 22 66.43 14.16 7.60
C GLU A 22 67.93 14.28 7.98
N ASP A 23 68.35 13.91 9.18
CA ASP A 23 69.69 14.26 9.67
C ASP A 23 70.40 13.11 10.40
N SER A 24 70.94 12.14 9.65
CA SER A 24 72.06 11.32 10.15
C SER A 24 72.95 10.82 8.99
N PRO A 25 74.23 11.21 8.93
CA PRO A 25 75.15 10.81 7.88
C PRO A 25 75.64 9.38 8.08
N SER A 26 75.71 8.63 6.97
CA SER A 26 76.27 7.29 6.88
C SER A 26 77.78 7.31 7.13
N ASP A 27 78.25 6.69 8.22
CA ASP A 27 79.62 6.20 8.33
C ASP A 27 79.59 4.71 8.67
N GLY A 28 80.23 3.93 7.81
CA GLY A 28 80.11 2.48 7.77
C GLY A 28 81.05 1.74 8.72
N GLU A 29 80.65 0.52 9.05
CA GLU A 29 81.60 -0.54 9.37
C GLU A 29 81.13 -1.86 8.76
N GLN A 30 82.01 -2.46 7.96
CA GLN A 30 81.80 -3.68 7.21
C GLN A 30 81.79 -4.89 8.14
N VAL A 31 80.74 -5.71 8.05
CA VAL A 31 80.82 -7.13 8.44
C VAL A 31 80.32 -8.00 7.28
N ALA A 32 81.16 -8.95 6.91
CA ALA A 32 81.08 -9.76 5.71
C ALA A 32 79.99 -10.87 5.77
N GLN A 33 79.09 -10.78 4.79
CA GLN A 33 78.35 -11.80 4.03
C GLN A 33 78.24 -13.26 4.53
N LYS A 34 76.98 -13.73 4.60
CA LYS A 34 76.54 -15.00 3.99
C LYS A 34 75.66 -14.69 2.76
N PRO A 35 75.60 -15.56 1.74
CA PRO A 35 74.87 -15.26 0.51
C PRO A 35 73.36 -15.36 0.77
N VAL A 36 72.72 -14.22 0.97
CA VAL A 36 71.26 -14.09 0.92
C VAL A 36 70.88 -13.73 -0.51
N GLU A 37 69.97 -14.53 -1.02
CA GLU A 37 69.25 -14.41 -2.29
C GLU A 37 68.83 -12.95 -2.56
N GLN A 38 69.16 -12.44 -3.75
CA GLN A 38 69.02 -11.03 -4.19
C GLN A 38 67.56 -10.50 -4.28
N ALA A 39 66.59 -11.14 -3.62
CA ALA A 39 65.19 -10.72 -3.60
C ALA A 39 64.78 -9.88 -2.36
N ALA A 40 65.56 -9.92 -1.27
CA ALA A 40 65.26 -9.21 -0.03
C ALA A 40 65.38 -7.65 -0.07
N PRO A 41 66.39 -7.03 -0.72
CA PRO A 41 66.55 -5.57 -0.66
C PRO A 41 65.53 -4.79 -1.51
N ALA A 42 65.09 -5.33 -2.66
CA ALA A 42 64.10 -4.67 -3.51
C ALA A 42 62.72 -4.59 -2.86
N ARG A 43 62.36 -5.60 -2.05
CA ARG A 43 61.09 -5.65 -1.34
C ARG A 43 61.11 -4.76 -0.09
N ALA A 44 62.25 -4.68 0.61
CA ALA A 44 62.46 -3.73 1.69
C ALA A 44 62.33 -2.27 1.22
N GLU A 45 62.90 -1.95 0.07
CA GLU A 45 62.83 -0.61 -0.54
C GLU A 45 61.41 -0.27 -1.01
N GLN A 46 60.69 -1.25 -1.58
CA GLN A 46 59.29 -1.10 -1.93
C GLN A 46 58.43 -0.76 -0.70
N LEU A 47 58.73 -1.36 0.45
CA LEU A 47 57.97 -1.12 1.69
C LEU A 47 58.32 0.19 2.36
N ARG A 48 59.58 0.63 2.29
CA ARG A 48 59.95 1.99 2.63
C ARG A 48 59.19 2.98 1.75
N THR A 49 59.08 2.71 0.46
CA THR A 49 58.33 3.53 -0.49
C THR A 49 56.83 3.55 -0.17
N GLU A 50 56.22 2.38 0.11
CA GLU A 50 54.80 2.28 0.52
C GLU A 50 54.54 2.98 1.86
N ALA A 51 55.46 2.87 2.83
CA ALA A 51 55.33 3.56 4.12
C ALA A 51 55.46 5.08 3.97
N ILE A 52 56.35 5.57 3.09
CA ILE A 52 56.47 6.98 2.75
C ILE A 52 55.21 7.45 2.02
N GLU A 53 54.70 6.70 1.04
CA GLU A 53 53.49 7.06 0.29
C GLU A 53 52.25 7.09 1.20
N ILE A 54 52.11 6.13 2.12
CA ILE A 54 51.02 6.14 3.09
C ILE A 54 51.19 7.29 4.09
N ASN A 55 52.42 7.59 4.53
CA ASN A 55 52.68 8.75 5.39
C ASN A 55 52.31 10.06 4.68
N ASP A 56 52.67 10.23 3.41
CA ASP A 56 52.32 11.41 2.60
C ASP A 56 50.79 11.51 2.41
N ARG A 57 50.10 10.38 2.22
CA ARG A 57 48.63 10.33 2.15
C ARG A 57 48.00 10.72 3.49
N ILE A 58 48.51 10.20 4.60
CA ILE A 58 48.07 10.56 5.95
C ILE A 58 48.28 12.07 6.20
N GLN A 59 49.41 12.63 5.79
CA GLN A 59 49.67 14.07 5.89
C GLN A 59 48.67 14.89 5.09
N LYS A 60 48.45 14.53 3.82
CA LYS A 60 47.49 15.22 2.95
C LYS A 60 46.07 15.17 3.52
N ILE A 61 45.62 13.99 3.99
CA ILE A 61 44.31 13.84 4.61
C ILE A 61 44.23 14.68 5.91
N GLY A 62 45.33 14.78 6.66
CA GLY A 62 45.44 15.65 7.83
C GLY A 62 45.29 17.14 7.50
N GLU A 63 45.89 17.61 6.42
CA GLU A 63 45.72 18.98 5.91
C GLU A 63 44.27 19.25 5.46
N ASP A 64 43.68 18.31 4.71
CA ASP A 64 42.28 18.40 4.28
C ASP A 64 41.33 18.47 5.50
N LEU A 65 41.59 17.68 6.54
CA LEU A 65 40.86 17.73 7.81
C LEU A 65 40.99 19.09 8.52
N GLN A 66 42.16 19.73 8.45
CA GLN A 66 42.35 21.06 9.03
C GLN A 66 41.54 22.12 8.28
N VAL A 67 41.56 22.10 6.95
CA VAL A 67 40.77 23.00 6.10
C VAL A 67 39.27 22.82 6.33
N LEU A 68 38.80 21.57 6.45
CA LEU A 68 37.41 21.26 6.77
C LEU A 68 37.01 21.80 8.15
N ASN A 69 37.89 21.67 9.15
CA ASN A 69 37.66 22.18 10.49
C ASN A 69 37.55 23.72 10.53
N ASP A 70 38.44 24.43 9.84
CA ASP A 70 38.36 25.89 9.72
C ASP A 70 37.09 26.34 9.00
N SER A 71 36.64 25.55 8.01
CA SER A 71 35.40 25.80 7.27
C SER A 71 34.15 25.60 8.14
N ILE A 72 34.18 24.63 9.06
CA ILE A 72 33.09 24.34 10.00
C ILE A 72 32.87 25.51 10.97
N ASP A 73 33.95 26.13 11.48
CA ASP A 73 33.87 27.23 12.44
C ASP A 73 33.12 28.47 11.91
N HIS A 74 33.00 28.59 10.58
CA HIS A 74 32.33 29.70 9.90
C HIS A 74 31.03 29.29 9.19
N ALA A 75 30.62 28.02 9.27
CA ALA A 75 29.45 27.50 8.58
C ALA A 75 28.19 27.48 9.48
N ALA A 76 27.01 27.57 8.85
CA ALA A 76 25.71 27.46 9.50
C ALA A 76 24.68 26.78 8.58
N GLY A 77 23.59 26.28 9.17
CA GLY A 77 22.51 25.58 8.46
C GLY A 77 23.00 24.31 7.75
N ASP A 78 22.38 23.96 6.62
CA ASP A 78 22.66 22.73 5.87
C ASP A 78 24.15 22.59 5.46
N ARG A 79 24.82 23.71 5.17
CA ARG A 79 26.25 23.71 4.82
C ARG A 79 27.11 23.21 5.97
N LEU A 80 26.75 23.54 7.21
CA LEU A 80 27.45 23.05 8.40
C LEU A 80 27.28 21.54 8.54
N GLU A 81 26.08 21.01 8.33
CA GLU A 81 25.81 19.57 8.41
C GLU A 81 26.61 18.77 7.38
N VAL A 82 26.66 19.26 6.13
CA VAL A 82 27.47 18.65 5.06
C VAL A 82 28.96 18.63 5.43
N LEU A 83 29.50 19.74 5.92
CA LEU A 83 30.91 19.82 6.32
C LEU A 83 31.23 18.91 7.52
N ILE A 84 30.28 18.73 8.45
CA ILE A 84 30.44 17.79 9.57
C ILE A 84 30.51 16.35 9.06
N LEU A 85 29.63 15.96 8.12
CA LEU A 85 29.64 14.62 7.51
C LEU A 85 30.92 14.37 6.71
N GLU A 86 31.37 15.37 5.93
CA GLU A 86 32.61 15.30 5.17
C GLU A 86 33.80 15.11 6.11
N ARG A 87 33.89 15.90 7.19
CA ARG A 87 34.92 15.73 8.23
C ARG A 87 34.88 14.34 8.87
N GLN A 88 33.70 13.82 9.22
CA GLN A 88 33.56 12.48 9.81
C GLN A 88 34.09 11.41 8.87
N LYS A 89 33.72 11.48 7.58
CA LYS A 89 34.21 10.57 6.56
C LYS A 89 35.73 10.63 6.42
N THR A 90 36.30 11.82 6.27
CA THR A 90 37.75 12.02 6.17
C THR A 90 38.49 11.56 7.43
N THR A 91 37.86 11.65 8.60
CA THR A 91 38.42 11.12 9.87
C THR A 91 38.45 9.59 9.88
N LEU A 92 37.46 8.91 9.30
CA LEU A 92 37.52 7.44 9.16
C LEU A 92 38.57 7.03 8.13
N GLU A 93 38.68 7.76 7.02
CA GLU A 93 39.69 7.51 5.99
C GLU A 93 41.11 7.58 6.55
N ILE A 94 41.45 8.61 7.35
CA ILE A 94 42.80 8.70 7.94
C ILE A 94 43.09 7.58 8.95
N LEU A 95 42.07 7.13 9.70
CA LEU A 95 42.20 6.03 10.65
C LEU A 95 42.43 4.70 9.95
N ASP A 96 41.67 4.43 8.88
CA ASP A 96 41.81 3.20 8.09
C ASP A 96 43.18 3.13 7.41
N GLU A 97 43.71 4.24 6.88
CA GLU A 97 45.07 4.29 6.33
C GLU A 97 46.14 4.01 7.41
N LEU A 98 45.99 4.58 8.61
CA LEU A 98 46.88 4.32 9.73
C LEU A 98 46.86 2.84 10.18
N PHE A 99 45.68 2.23 10.27
CA PHE A 99 45.55 0.82 10.64
C PHE A 99 46.06 -0.11 9.53
N ALA A 100 45.85 0.22 8.27
CA ALA A 100 46.41 -0.53 7.14
C ALA A 100 47.95 -0.52 7.18
N LEU A 101 48.56 0.63 7.50
CA LEU A 101 50.01 0.76 7.65
C LEU A 101 50.55 -0.14 8.78
N ALA A 102 49.89 -0.13 9.94
CA ALA A 102 50.26 -0.96 11.09
C ALA A 102 50.24 -2.46 10.75
N ARG A 103 49.16 -2.93 10.12
CA ARG A 103 48.99 -4.33 9.72
C ARG A 103 49.99 -4.79 8.66
N ASN A 104 50.36 -3.91 7.73
CA ASN A 104 51.35 -4.23 6.71
C ASN A 104 52.75 -4.40 7.31
N LEU A 105 53.10 -3.60 8.33
CA LEU A 105 54.37 -3.73 9.07
C LEU A 105 54.45 -5.04 9.87
N GLU A 106 53.37 -5.45 10.54
CA GLU A 106 53.35 -6.68 11.36
C GLU A 106 53.55 -7.95 10.53
N LYS A 107 52.85 -8.09 9.38
CA LYS A 107 53.02 -9.24 8.47
C LYS A 107 54.46 -9.47 8.03
N GLN A 108 55.29 -8.44 8.06
CA GLN A 108 56.65 -8.46 7.52
C GLN A 108 57.74 -8.43 8.58
N SER A 109 57.44 -8.21 9.87
CA SER A 109 58.41 -8.39 10.96
C SER A 109 58.87 -9.85 11.12
N SER A 110 58.22 -10.78 10.40
CA SER A 110 58.63 -12.18 10.24
C SER A 110 59.75 -12.39 9.21
N LEU A 111 60.09 -11.34 8.45
CA LEU A 111 61.15 -11.29 7.45
C LEU A 111 62.23 -10.34 7.99
N ASP A 112 63.45 -10.84 8.19
CA ASP A 112 64.61 -10.22 8.86
C ASP A 112 65.06 -8.87 8.23
N LEU A 113 64.24 -7.82 8.37
CA LEU A 113 64.37 -6.51 7.72
C LEU A 113 64.52 -5.41 8.79
N ASP A 114 65.39 -4.44 8.50
CA ASP A 114 65.68 -3.28 9.35
C ASP A 114 64.54 -2.23 9.26
N THR A 115 63.41 -2.55 9.89
CA THR A 115 62.17 -1.74 9.94
C THR A 115 61.94 -1.08 11.30
N ALA A 116 62.98 -1.00 12.15
CA ALA A 116 62.85 -0.52 13.53
C ALA A 116 62.33 0.93 13.62
N GLU A 117 62.86 1.83 12.80
CA GLU A 117 62.46 3.25 12.78
C GLU A 117 61.01 3.45 12.31
N LEU A 118 60.59 2.75 11.25
CA LEU A 118 59.22 2.80 10.75
C LEU A 118 58.22 2.22 11.77
N ARG A 119 58.60 1.14 12.45
CA ARG A 119 57.80 0.54 13.52
C ARG A 119 57.61 1.52 14.67
N ASP A 120 58.66 2.19 15.13
CA ASP A 120 58.58 3.15 16.25
C ASP A 120 57.70 4.36 15.89
N MET A 121 57.78 4.84 14.64
CA MET A 121 56.92 5.91 14.13
C MET A 121 55.44 5.49 14.14
N VAL A 122 55.10 4.31 13.59
CA VAL A 122 53.71 3.83 13.54
C VAL A 122 53.16 3.52 14.92
N VAL A 123 53.97 2.95 15.81
CA VAL A 123 53.59 2.76 17.23
C VAL A 123 53.30 4.11 17.90
N SER A 124 54.15 5.12 17.69
CA SER A 124 53.92 6.48 18.21
C SER A 124 52.60 7.07 17.70
N TYR A 125 52.30 6.92 16.41
CA TYR A 125 51.04 7.36 15.81
C TYR A 125 49.83 6.64 16.40
N LEU A 126 49.88 5.31 16.51
CA LEU A 126 48.79 4.52 17.09
C LEU A 126 48.55 4.87 18.57
N VAL A 127 49.60 5.08 19.37
CA VAL A 127 49.45 5.50 20.77
C VAL A 127 48.83 6.89 20.87
N ARG A 128 49.27 7.85 20.05
CA ARG A 128 48.70 9.20 20.01
C ARG A 128 47.23 9.17 19.59
N THR A 129 46.91 8.44 18.53
CA THR A 129 45.54 8.22 18.05
C THR A 129 44.68 7.56 19.12
N SER A 130 45.17 6.51 19.78
CA SER A 130 44.45 5.81 20.85
C SER A 130 44.13 6.74 22.03
N ASN A 131 45.08 7.58 22.46
CA ASN A 131 44.86 8.59 23.50
C ASN A 131 43.88 9.68 23.06
N ALA A 132 43.96 10.12 21.80
CA ALA A 132 43.04 11.12 21.28
C ALA A 132 41.61 10.56 21.18
N LEU A 133 41.44 9.28 20.82
CA LEU A 133 40.16 8.61 20.85
C LEU A 133 39.58 8.52 22.26
N ASP A 134 40.39 8.31 23.29
CA ASP A 134 39.91 8.36 24.70
C ASP A 134 39.36 9.73 25.05
N GLN A 135 40.11 10.80 24.75
CA GLN A 135 39.66 12.18 24.97
C GLN A 135 38.40 12.54 24.18
N PHE A 136 38.26 11.96 22.97
CA PHE A 136 37.11 12.20 22.10
C PHE A 136 35.87 11.58 22.73
N LEU A 137 35.97 10.32 23.11
CA LEU A 137 34.88 9.57 23.69
C LEU A 137 34.44 10.17 25.04
N ASP A 138 35.38 10.62 25.88
CA ASP A 138 35.04 11.31 27.14
C ASP A 138 34.26 12.60 26.89
N ARG A 139 34.72 13.43 25.94
CA ARG A 139 34.05 14.68 25.61
C ARG A 139 32.66 14.47 25.02
N GLU A 140 32.54 13.54 24.07
CA GLU A 140 31.25 13.24 23.46
C GLU A 140 30.25 12.69 24.49
N GLU A 141 30.69 11.86 25.44
CA GLU A 141 29.83 11.40 26.53
C GLU A 141 29.28 12.59 27.35
N ASP A 142 30.14 13.54 27.72
CA ASP A 142 29.74 14.76 28.45
C ASP A 142 28.79 15.63 27.62
N GLU A 143 29.08 15.82 26.33
CA GLU A 143 28.24 16.60 25.41
C GLU A 143 26.88 15.93 25.19
N MET A 144 26.82 14.60 25.07
CA MET A 144 25.56 13.87 24.95
C MET A 144 24.67 14.06 26.18
N VAL A 145 25.25 14.06 27.38
CA VAL A 145 24.53 14.34 28.64
C VAL A 145 24.01 15.78 28.64
N GLU A 146 24.85 16.75 28.29
CA GLU A 146 24.46 18.16 28.25
C GLU A 146 23.37 18.43 27.20
N ARG A 147 23.52 17.88 25.98
CA ARG A 147 22.51 17.95 24.91
C ARG A 147 21.19 17.36 25.36
N ARG A 148 21.21 16.23 26.07
CA ARG A 148 20.00 15.59 26.59
C ARG A 148 19.27 16.45 27.61
N SER A 149 19.97 17.26 28.42
CA SER A 149 19.34 18.20 29.37
C SER A 149 18.48 19.27 28.67
N ARG A 150 18.80 19.62 27.42
CA ARG A 150 18.07 20.63 26.63
C ARG A 150 16.75 20.13 26.06
N VAL A 151 16.53 18.81 26.00
CA VAL A 151 15.33 18.16 25.45
C VAL A 151 14.05 18.58 26.15
N ILE A 152 14.14 18.89 27.45
CA ILE A 152 12.99 19.24 28.29
C ILE A 152 12.21 20.45 27.73
N LYS A 153 12.84 21.27 26.87
CA LYS A 153 12.24 22.47 26.27
C LYS A 153 11.67 22.27 24.87
N LEU A 154 11.88 21.10 24.24
CA LEU A 154 11.50 20.86 22.85
C LEU A 154 10.13 20.17 22.75
N THR A 155 9.33 20.57 21.76
CA THR A 155 8.02 19.97 21.47
C THR A 155 7.79 19.87 19.96
N GLY A 156 6.81 19.08 19.52
CA GLY A 156 6.49 18.94 18.11
C GLY A 156 7.66 18.46 17.25
N ILE A 157 7.82 19.06 16.06
CA ILE A 157 8.81 18.63 15.05
C ILE A 157 10.25 18.82 15.56
N GLU A 158 10.53 19.88 16.32
CA GLU A 158 11.88 20.14 16.87
C GLU A 158 12.36 18.99 17.77
N LEU A 159 11.44 18.31 18.46
CA LEU A 159 11.77 17.13 19.28
C LEU A 159 12.14 15.92 18.40
N VAL A 160 11.45 15.74 17.28
CA VAL A 160 11.75 14.66 16.33
C VAL A 160 13.10 14.87 15.66
N GLU A 161 13.37 16.08 15.17
CA GLU A 161 14.65 16.46 14.58
C GLU A 161 15.79 16.32 15.58
N PHE A 162 15.56 16.72 16.83
CA PHE A 162 16.52 16.51 17.91
C PHE A 162 16.87 15.02 18.11
N GLU A 163 15.87 14.12 18.18
CA GLU A 163 16.14 12.69 18.37
C GLU A 163 16.82 12.05 17.15
N GLN A 164 16.53 12.51 15.93
CA GLN A 164 17.26 12.10 14.72
C GLN A 164 18.73 12.52 14.76
N ASN A 165 18.98 13.79 15.10
CA ASN A 165 20.34 14.32 15.21
C ASN A 165 21.14 13.62 16.33
N ASN A 166 20.50 13.29 17.44
CA ASN A 166 21.10 12.49 18.49
C ASN A 166 21.39 11.06 18.05
N ALA A 167 20.50 10.44 17.25
CA ALA A 167 20.75 9.11 16.70
C ALA A 167 21.98 9.10 15.78
N SER A 168 22.13 10.11 14.91
CA SER A 168 23.32 10.26 14.06
C SER A 168 24.60 10.48 14.88
N THR A 169 24.53 11.29 15.94
CA THR A 169 25.66 11.51 16.86
C THR A 169 26.05 10.22 17.58
N MET A 170 25.06 9.42 17.99
CA MET A 170 25.28 8.10 18.59
C MET A 170 25.96 7.14 17.62
N THR A 171 25.57 7.11 16.35
CA THR A 171 26.26 6.32 15.32
C THR A 171 27.73 6.71 15.19
N TRP A 172 28.02 8.02 15.12
CA TRP A 172 29.41 8.50 15.07
C TRP A 172 30.24 8.06 16.28
N PHE A 173 29.64 8.13 17.48
CA PHE A 173 30.28 7.67 18.71
C PHE A 173 30.62 6.16 18.66
N GLN A 174 29.75 5.33 18.08
CA GLN A 174 30.01 3.90 17.90
C GLN A 174 31.17 3.62 16.93
N GLU A 175 31.31 4.40 15.87
CA GLU A 175 32.46 4.31 14.95
C GLU A 175 33.77 4.67 15.67
N MET A 176 33.74 5.64 16.58
CA MET A 176 34.94 5.99 17.37
C MET A 176 35.28 4.93 18.42
N ILE A 177 34.29 4.24 18.98
CA ILE A 177 34.52 3.03 19.80
C ILE A 177 35.16 1.92 18.96
N GLU A 178 34.70 1.71 17.71
CA GLU A 178 35.32 0.75 16.78
C GLU A 178 36.77 1.10 16.49
N ALA A 179 37.04 2.36 16.14
CA ALA A 179 38.40 2.84 15.90
C ALA A 179 39.29 2.66 17.14
N LYS A 180 38.74 2.89 18.35
CA LYS A 180 39.47 2.66 19.60
C LYS A 180 39.82 1.19 19.79
N LEU A 181 38.86 0.30 19.58
CA LEU A 181 39.07 -1.15 19.64
C LEU A 181 40.15 -1.59 18.65
N ARG A 182 40.05 -1.16 17.39
CA ARG A 182 41.04 -1.45 16.35
C ARG A 182 42.43 -0.92 16.71
N SER A 183 42.52 0.31 17.21
CA SER A 183 43.81 0.87 17.65
C SER A 183 44.49 0.03 18.73
N ILE A 184 43.70 -0.56 19.65
CA ILE A 184 44.22 -1.47 20.69
C ILE A 184 44.69 -2.78 20.07
N GLN A 185 43.90 -3.36 19.14
CA GLN A 185 44.27 -4.61 18.46
C GLN A 185 45.57 -4.46 17.68
N GLU A 186 45.71 -3.42 16.87
CA GLU A 186 46.92 -3.16 16.08
C GLU A 186 48.14 -2.88 16.99
N LEU A 187 47.96 -2.23 18.15
CA LEU A 187 49.02 -2.07 19.15
C LEU A 187 49.42 -3.41 19.81
N GLU A 188 48.45 -4.27 20.13
CA GLU A 188 48.70 -5.62 20.68
C GLU A 188 49.46 -6.50 19.66
N GLU A 189 49.07 -6.47 18.38
CA GLU A 189 49.74 -7.17 17.28
C GLU A 189 51.18 -6.69 17.10
N LEU A 190 51.43 -5.39 17.24
CA LEU A 190 52.79 -4.83 17.22
C LEU A 190 53.60 -5.09 18.52
N GLY A 191 53.05 -5.82 19.50
CA GLY A 191 53.72 -6.19 20.74
C GLY A 191 53.85 -5.05 21.76
N VAL A 192 53.01 -4.01 21.65
CA VAL A 192 52.95 -2.89 22.59
C VAL A 192 52.02 -3.24 23.75
N SER A 193 52.42 -2.92 24.98
CA SER A 193 51.55 -3.14 26.14
C SER A 193 50.35 -2.18 26.12
N THR A 194 49.14 -2.73 26.01
CA THR A 194 47.88 -1.98 25.91
C THR A 194 47.03 -2.01 27.17
N GLY A 195 47.53 -2.57 28.28
CA GLY A 195 46.74 -2.86 29.50
C GLY A 195 45.85 -1.70 29.96
N ASN A 196 46.41 -0.49 30.08
CA ASN A 196 45.67 0.70 30.49
C ASN A 196 44.60 1.13 29.45
N HIS A 197 44.92 1.06 28.15
CA HIS A 197 43.97 1.40 27.09
C HIS A 197 42.80 0.41 27.02
N ARG A 198 43.09 -0.87 27.21
CA ARG A 198 42.09 -1.94 27.24
C ARG A 198 41.19 -1.81 28.46
N GLU A 199 41.76 -1.60 29.64
CA GLU A 199 40.98 -1.38 30.87
C GLU A 199 40.06 -0.15 30.75
N ASN A 200 40.57 0.96 30.22
CA ASN A 200 39.76 2.16 29.97
C ASN A 200 38.58 1.89 29.02
N LEU A 201 38.83 1.19 27.91
CA LEU A 201 37.78 0.82 26.96
C LEU A 201 36.74 -0.10 27.61
N VAL A 202 37.17 -1.13 28.35
CA VAL A 202 36.26 -2.06 29.05
C VAL A 202 35.39 -1.32 30.05
N ASN A 203 35.97 -0.44 30.87
CA ASN A 203 35.24 0.39 31.82
C ASN A 203 34.23 1.29 31.12
N ARG A 204 34.61 1.89 29.98
CA ARG A 204 33.70 2.71 29.16
C ARG A 204 32.54 1.90 28.61
N LEU A 205 32.82 0.75 27.98
CA LEU A 205 31.79 -0.12 27.40
C LEU A 205 30.77 -0.55 28.47
N ASN A 206 31.23 -0.93 29.66
CA ASN A 206 30.34 -1.30 30.77
C ASN A 206 29.44 -0.14 31.23
N ARG A 207 30.02 1.06 31.44
CA ARG A 207 29.24 2.26 31.82
C ARG A 207 28.22 2.62 30.73
N PHE A 208 28.64 2.55 29.47
CA PHE A 208 27.79 2.93 28.35
C PHE A 208 26.66 1.91 28.12
N ALA A 209 26.95 0.61 28.21
CA ALA A 209 25.94 -0.45 28.18
C ALA A 209 24.88 -0.26 29.28
N SER A 210 25.33 -0.02 30.51
CA SER A 210 24.45 0.21 31.66
C SER A 210 23.58 1.45 31.47
N SER A 211 24.16 2.54 30.97
CA SER A 211 23.43 3.78 30.65
C SER A 211 22.38 3.55 29.56
N LEU A 212 22.73 2.89 28.45
CA LEU A 212 21.80 2.58 27.36
C LEU A 212 20.66 1.68 27.84
N ALA A 213 20.96 0.66 28.64
CA ALA A 213 19.96 -0.22 29.23
C ALA A 213 18.99 0.54 30.14
N GLY A 214 19.48 1.42 31.02
CA GLY A 214 18.64 2.27 31.86
C GLY A 214 17.77 3.24 31.05
N GLN A 215 18.34 3.85 29.99
CA GLN A 215 17.59 4.72 29.09
C GLN A 215 16.51 3.97 28.32
N LEU A 216 16.79 2.75 27.86
CA LEU A 216 15.83 1.90 27.18
C LEU A 216 14.62 1.60 28.08
N GLN A 217 14.87 1.25 29.34
CA GLN A 217 13.80 1.03 30.32
C GLN A 217 12.91 2.27 30.54
N LEU A 218 13.52 3.47 30.59
CA LEU A 218 12.79 4.73 30.72
C LEU A 218 11.93 5.02 29.49
N VAL A 219 12.48 4.83 28.29
CA VAL A 219 11.77 5.04 27.03
C VAL A 219 10.63 4.05 26.86
N ASP A 220 10.86 2.77 27.15
CA ASP A 220 9.82 1.74 27.10
C ASP A 220 8.70 2.00 28.12
N SER A 221 9.05 2.46 29.32
CA SER A 221 8.07 2.89 30.32
C SER A 221 7.22 4.05 29.83
N SER A 222 7.83 5.02 29.15
CA SER A 222 7.16 6.20 28.58
C SER A 222 6.22 5.81 27.42
N LEU A 223 6.69 4.95 26.50
CA LEU A 223 5.89 4.41 25.40
C LEU A 223 4.71 3.58 25.91
N LYS A 224 4.91 2.80 26.97
CA LYS A 224 3.83 2.04 27.61
C LYS A 224 2.80 2.96 28.26
N ALA A 225 3.24 4.02 28.96
CA ALA A 225 2.34 5.00 29.58
C ALA A 225 1.46 5.70 28.53
N ILE A 226 2.03 6.10 27.38
CA ILE A 226 1.28 6.71 26.27
C ILE A 226 0.26 5.71 25.70
N LYS A 227 0.66 4.46 25.43
CA LYS A 227 -0.23 3.42 24.87
C LYS A 227 -1.39 3.05 25.81
N VAL A 228 -1.13 3.01 27.12
CA VAL A 228 -2.17 2.70 28.12
C VAL A 228 -3.10 3.91 28.32
N GLY A 229 -2.55 5.12 28.34
CA GLY A 229 -3.31 6.36 28.52
C GLY A 229 -4.19 6.73 27.32
N SER A 230 -3.83 6.36 26.09
CA SER A 230 -4.59 6.69 24.88
C SER A 230 -5.82 5.80 24.63
N GLY A 231 -5.95 4.66 25.32
CA GLY A 231 -7.07 3.73 25.12
C GLY A 231 -7.29 3.38 23.64
N SER A 232 -8.53 3.50 23.17
CA SER A 232 -8.95 3.34 21.77
C SER A 232 -9.25 4.67 21.06
N GLU A 233 -8.89 5.81 21.65
CA GLU A 233 -9.10 7.13 21.04
C GLU A 233 -8.00 7.47 20.03
N PRO A 234 -8.32 8.21 18.95
CA PRO A 234 -7.31 8.68 18.01
C PRO A 234 -6.31 9.60 18.72
N LEU A 235 -5.02 9.25 18.67
CA LEU A 235 -3.96 10.08 19.24
C LEU A 235 -4.00 11.50 18.65
N SER A 236 -3.87 12.50 19.52
CA SER A 236 -3.69 13.89 19.12
C SER A 236 -2.42 14.05 18.27
N SER A 237 -2.36 15.09 17.44
CA SER A 237 -1.19 15.37 16.60
C SER A 237 0.10 15.48 17.43
N ASP A 238 0.01 16.09 18.61
CA ASP A 238 1.13 16.25 19.53
C ASP A 238 1.61 14.91 20.11
N LEU A 239 0.67 14.07 20.57
CA LEU A 239 1.00 12.72 21.07
C LEU A 239 1.60 11.81 19.99
N LYS A 240 1.14 11.94 18.73
CA LYS A 240 1.75 11.21 17.60
C LYS A 240 3.21 11.61 17.40
N THR A 241 3.49 12.92 17.50
CA THR A 241 4.85 13.46 17.33
C THR A 241 5.77 13.04 18.47
N GLN A 242 5.28 13.09 19.72
CA GLN A 242 6.00 12.56 20.88
C GLN A 242 6.27 11.05 20.76
N LEU A 243 5.28 10.28 20.31
CA LEU A 243 5.43 8.84 20.09
C LEU A 243 6.46 8.54 18.99
N GLN A 244 6.49 9.34 17.92
CA GLN A 244 7.50 9.24 16.87
C GLN A 244 8.91 9.52 17.43
N ALA A 245 9.09 10.62 18.18
CA ALA A 245 10.38 10.94 18.80
C ALA A 245 10.87 9.85 19.76
N LEU A 246 9.98 9.32 20.61
CA LEU A 246 10.31 8.22 21.51
C LEU A 246 10.68 6.92 20.78
N ASN A 247 10.02 6.62 19.65
CA ASN A 247 10.37 5.45 18.84
C ASN A 247 11.74 5.60 18.15
N ILE A 248 12.05 6.79 17.63
CA ILE A 248 13.38 7.09 17.05
C ILE A 248 14.45 6.89 18.12
N ARG A 249 14.23 7.46 19.31
CA ARG A 249 15.14 7.29 20.45
C ARG A 249 15.29 5.82 20.85
N ARG A 250 14.18 5.10 20.98
CA ARG A 250 14.18 3.66 21.31
C ARG A 250 15.01 2.87 20.29
N SER A 251 14.77 3.09 19.01
CA SER A 251 15.49 2.40 17.93
C SER A 251 16.99 2.70 17.98
N SER A 252 17.38 3.95 18.19
CA SER A 252 18.79 4.33 18.31
C SER A 252 19.48 3.67 19.52
N ILE A 253 18.82 3.64 20.68
CA ILE A 253 19.35 2.99 21.88
C ILE A 253 19.53 1.48 21.67
N LEU A 254 18.53 0.84 21.07
CA LEU A 254 18.52 -0.58 20.78
C LEU A 254 19.67 -0.99 19.85
N SER A 255 19.77 -0.34 18.69
CA SER A 255 20.85 -0.62 17.74
C SER A 255 22.24 -0.35 18.33
N SER A 256 22.38 0.68 19.16
CA SER A 256 23.64 0.99 19.85
C SER A 256 24.01 -0.05 20.90
N LEU A 257 23.02 -0.50 21.68
CA LEU A 257 23.21 -1.53 22.70
C LEU A 257 23.55 -2.87 22.04
N ALA A 258 22.90 -3.22 20.92
CA ALA A 258 23.20 -4.42 20.15
C ALA A 258 24.64 -4.44 19.63
N LEU A 259 25.08 -3.35 19.00
CA LEU A 259 26.45 -3.22 18.48
C LEU A 259 27.48 -3.27 19.62
N LEU A 260 27.18 -2.62 20.74
CA LEU A 260 28.06 -2.63 21.90
C LEU A 260 28.16 -4.02 22.53
N VAL A 261 27.06 -4.74 22.68
CA VAL A 261 27.05 -6.12 23.17
C VAL A 261 27.90 -7.03 22.28
N HIS A 262 27.83 -6.85 20.96
CA HIS A 262 28.68 -7.59 20.02
C HIS A 262 30.17 -7.30 20.27
N LYS A 263 30.56 -6.03 20.43
CA LYS A 263 31.95 -5.63 20.76
C LYS A 263 32.39 -6.15 22.14
N MET A 264 31.51 -6.11 23.13
CA MET A 264 31.78 -6.66 24.46
C MET A 264 32.07 -8.16 24.41
N ASN A 265 31.30 -8.92 23.63
CA ASN A 265 31.52 -10.36 23.45
C ASN A 265 32.87 -10.64 22.76
N ALA A 266 33.22 -9.87 21.73
CA ALA A 266 34.53 -9.99 21.06
C ALA A 266 35.71 -9.77 22.02
N LEU A 267 35.51 -8.96 23.07
CA LEU A 267 36.48 -8.71 24.12
C LEU A 267 36.42 -9.70 25.30
N GLY A 268 35.52 -10.69 25.27
CA GLY A 268 35.32 -11.66 26.34
C GLY A 268 34.61 -11.12 27.58
N LEU A 269 33.87 -10.02 27.46
CA LEU A 269 33.13 -9.39 28.57
C LEU A 269 31.76 -10.06 28.77
N GLU A 270 31.32 -10.18 30.03
CA GLU A 270 29.99 -10.72 30.36
C GLU A 270 28.87 -9.72 30.01
N ALA A 271 28.27 -9.85 28.82
CA ALA A 271 27.14 -9.03 28.37
C ALA A 271 25.76 -9.72 28.52
N LYS A 272 25.62 -10.66 29.47
CA LYS A 272 24.42 -11.51 29.59
C LYS A 272 23.14 -10.72 29.86
N GLU A 273 23.20 -9.77 30.79
CA GLU A 273 22.05 -8.93 31.17
C GLU A 273 21.56 -8.07 30.00
N TYR A 274 22.48 -7.49 29.22
CA TYR A 274 22.16 -6.66 28.06
C TYR A 274 21.62 -7.48 26.89
N ARG A 275 22.17 -8.68 26.64
CA ARG A 275 21.62 -9.64 25.65
C ARG A 275 20.17 -10.00 25.98
N GLN A 276 19.89 -10.25 27.25
CA GLN A 276 18.53 -10.55 27.71
C GLN A 276 17.58 -9.38 27.48
N LEU A 277 18.02 -8.15 27.73
CA LEU A 277 17.23 -6.94 27.51
C LEU A 277 16.89 -6.73 26.02
N LEU A 278 17.86 -6.87 25.12
CA LEU A 278 17.64 -6.77 23.67
C LEU A 278 16.61 -7.79 23.16
N LEU A 279 16.68 -9.01 23.69
CA LEU A 279 15.73 -10.08 23.40
C LEU A 279 14.31 -9.80 23.87
N GLU A 280 14.16 -9.21 25.06
CA GLU A 280 12.85 -8.77 25.56
C GLU A 280 12.21 -7.68 24.70
N THR A 281 13.04 -6.87 24.03
CA THR A 281 12.58 -5.77 23.17
C THR A 281 12.29 -6.15 21.72
N GLY A 282 12.57 -7.40 21.31
CA GLY A 282 12.26 -7.95 20.00
C GLY A 282 13.28 -7.67 18.89
N GLU A 283 14.47 -7.16 19.24
CA GLU A 283 15.55 -6.93 18.26
C GLU A 283 16.34 -8.23 18.05
N VAL A 284 16.38 -8.73 16.81
CA VAL A 284 17.01 -10.01 16.47
C VAL A 284 18.47 -9.75 16.09
N THR A 285 19.40 -10.06 16.98
CA THR A 285 20.84 -10.07 16.66
C THR A 285 21.27 -11.45 16.15
N THR A 286 22.36 -11.54 15.41
CA THR A 286 22.84 -12.79 14.80
C THR A 286 23.53 -13.74 15.78
N ASP A 287 23.84 -13.28 17.00
CA ASP A 287 24.55 -14.05 18.05
C ASP A 287 23.59 -14.82 18.99
N LEU A 288 22.35 -15.09 18.55
CA LEU A 288 21.23 -15.54 19.40
C LEU A 288 21.14 -17.04 19.72
N PHE A 289 22.14 -17.84 19.36
CA PHE A 289 22.08 -19.30 19.52
C PHE A 289 22.93 -19.80 20.69
N ASP A 290 22.75 -19.21 21.87
CA ASP A 290 23.37 -19.67 23.12
C ASP A 290 22.35 -20.49 23.95
N PRO A 291 22.51 -21.82 24.10
CA PRO A 291 21.49 -22.72 24.67
C PRO A 291 21.05 -22.36 26.10
N GLU A 292 21.95 -21.82 26.92
CA GLU A 292 21.67 -21.44 28.31
C GLU A 292 20.78 -20.19 28.42
N ILE A 293 20.87 -19.29 27.44
CA ILE A 293 20.09 -18.05 27.39
C ILE A 293 18.68 -18.33 26.86
N VAL A 294 18.55 -19.20 25.87
CA VAL A 294 17.26 -19.64 25.33
C VAL A 294 16.40 -20.34 26.39
N LEU A 295 17.00 -21.22 27.20
CA LEU A 295 16.30 -21.90 28.30
C LEU A 295 15.87 -20.92 29.41
N GLY A 296 16.71 -19.94 29.75
CA GLY A 296 16.36 -18.88 30.70
C GLY A 296 15.23 -17.97 30.21
N ILE A 297 15.16 -17.69 28.91
CA ILE A 297 14.11 -16.88 28.28
C ILE A 297 12.78 -17.62 28.24
N VAL A 298 12.79 -18.90 27.87
CA VAL A 298 11.58 -19.73 27.90
C VAL A 298 11.04 -19.81 29.34
N GLN A 299 11.91 -19.97 30.34
CA GLN A 299 11.51 -19.99 31.75
C GLN A 299 10.97 -18.62 32.23
N LYS A 300 11.64 -17.51 31.88
CA LYS A 300 11.21 -16.16 32.29
C LYS A 300 9.94 -15.72 31.57
N GLN A 301 9.79 -16.04 30.29
CA GLN A 301 8.55 -15.80 29.55
C GLN A 301 7.41 -16.67 30.06
N LEU A 302 7.66 -17.94 30.43
CA LEU A 302 6.65 -18.77 31.10
C LEU A 302 6.22 -18.16 32.43
N ASN A 303 7.15 -17.59 33.21
CA ASN A 303 6.83 -16.95 34.48
C ASN A 303 6.05 -15.63 34.27
N ILE A 304 6.46 -14.76 33.33
CA ILE A 304 5.75 -13.52 32.99
C ILE A 304 4.36 -13.81 32.43
N VAL A 305 4.24 -14.81 31.54
CA VAL A 305 2.95 -15.29 31.04
C VAL A 305 2.13 -15.84 32.18
N SER A 306 2.69 -16.65 33.10
CA SER A 306 1.96 -17.21 34.24
C SER A 306 1.50 -16.16 35.26
N ASP A 307 2.30 -15.11 35.45
CA ASP A 307 2.02 -13.99 36.36
C ASP A 307 1.04 -12.97 35.75
N TRP A 308 1.08 -12.80 34.44
CA TRP A 308 0.09 -12.06 33.68
C TRP A 308 -1.22 -12.87 33.60
N LEU A 309 -1.14 -14.19 33.40
CA LEU A 309 -2.29 -15.08 33.43
C LEU A 309 -2.91 -15.10 34.83
N SER A 310 -2.13 -15.15 35.92
CA SER A 310 -2.69 -15.20 37.28
C SER A 310 -3.35 -13.87 37.67
N ARG A 311 -2.78 -12.72 37.26
CA ARG A 311 -3.32 -11.38 37.54
C ARG A 311 -4.46 -10.96 36.62
N ASN A 312 -4.44 -11.38 35.35
CA ASN A 312 -5.47 -11.08 34.36
C ASN A 312 -6.38 -12.27 34.04
N ALA A 313 -6.23 -13.41 34.71
CA ALA A 313 -7.04 -14.62 34.50
C ALA A 313 -8.52 -14.28 34.56
N GLY A 314 -8.94 -13.48 35.55
CA GLY A 314 -10.34 -13.06 35.66
C GLY A 314 -10.84 -12.31 34.43
N VAL A 315 -10.06 -11.34 33.93
CA VAL A 315 -10.44 -10.51 32.76
C VAL A 315 -10.32 -11.28 31.45
N PHE A 316 -9.33 -12.16 31.32
CA PHE A 316 -9.15 -13.00 30.15
C PHE A 316 -10.20 -14.12 30.10
N LEU A 317 -10.52 -14.75 31.25
CA LEU A 317 -11.60 -15.72 31.37
C LEU A 317 -12.95 -15.08 31.05
N THR A 318 -13.23 -13.87 31.55
CA THR A 318 -14.50 -13.19 31.21
C THR A 318 -14.55 -12.85 29.72
N LYS A 319 -13.48 -12.30 29.13
CA LYS A 319 -13.41 -12.06 27.68
C LYS A 319 -13.54 -13.35 26.85
N LEU A 320 -12.94 -14.44 27.29
CA LEU A 320 -13.02 -15.74 26.61
C LEU A 320 -14.41 -16.36 26.74
N VAL A 321 -15.05 -16.26 27.90
CA VAL A 321 -16.45 -16.67 28.10
C VAL A 321 -17.36 -15.85 27.20
N VAL A 322 -17.20 -14.52 27.15
CA VAL A 322 -18.00 -13.65 26.27
C VAL A 322 -17.72 -13.96 24.80
N PHE A 323 -16.48 -14.21 24.40
CA PHE A 323 -16.12 -14.65 23.05
C PHE A 323 -16.85 -15.95 22.67
N VAL A 324 -16.81 -16.96 23.53
CA VAL A 324 -17.52 -18.25 23.30
C VAL A 324 -19.02 -18.04 23.28
N LEU A 325 -19.58 -17.17 24.13
CA LEU A 325 -21.00 -16.83 24.13
C LEU A 325 -21.42 -16.15 22.83
N ILE A 326 -20.64 -15.18 22.33
CA ILE A 326 -20.88 -14.52 21.03
C ILE A 326 -20.85 -15.55 19.91
N ILE A 327 -19.80 -16.35 19.81
CA ILE A 327 -19.68 -17.38 18.75
C ILE A 327 -20.84 -18.39 18.84
N THR A 328 -21.24 -18.79 20.04
CA THR A 328 -22.37 -19.71 20.23
C THR A 328 -23.69 -19.05 19.83
N ALA A 329 -23.92 -17.80 20.20
CA ALA A 329 -25.11 -17.03 19.82
C ALA A 329 -25.22 -16.90 18.30
N PHE A 330 -24.14 -16.50 17.61
CA PHE A 330 -24.13 -16.40 16.15
C PHE A 330 -24.28 -17.77 15.47
N ARG A 331 -23.73 -18.84 16.05
CA ARG A 331 -23.96 -20.21 15.57
C ARG A 331 -25.42 -20.64 15.71
N LEU A 332 -26.09 -20.25 16.80
CA LEU A 332 -27.52 -20.50 16.99
C LEU A 332 -28.35 -19.71 15.99
N ILE A 333 -28.03 -18.43 15.76
CA ILE A 333 -28.68 -17.59 14.75
C ILE A 333 -28.50 -18.21 13.36
N ALA A 334 -27.28 -18.57 12.96
CA ALA A 334 -27.01 -19.20 11.68
C ALA A 334 -27.78 -20.52 11.49
N ARG A 335 -27.89 -21.35 12.54
CA ARG A 335 -28.72 -22.56 12.52
C ARG A 335 -30.20 -22.25 12.38
N ALA A 336 -30.71 -21.27 13.13
CA ALA A 336 -32.10 -20.86 13.05
C ALA A 336 -32.45 -20.33 11.65
N THR A 337 -31.60 -19.47 11.08
CA THR A 337 -31.74 -18.97 9.70
C THR A 337 -31.73 -20.12 8.69
N ASN A 338 -30.79 -21.05 8.78
CA ASN A 338 -30.75 -22.23 7.90
C ASN A 338 -32.01 -23.10 8.03
N PHE A 339 -32.49 -23.31 9.26
CA PHE A 339 -33.71 -24.08 9.50
C PHE A 339 -34.93 -23.40 8.86
N MET A 340 -35.08 -22.08 9.04
CA MET A 340 -36.15 -21.31 8.42
C MET A 340 -36.06 -21.32 6.90
N MET A 341 -34.86 -21.15 6.32
CA MET A 341 -34.65 -21.19 4.87
C MET A 341 -34.95 -22.57 4.30
N ARG A 342 -34.48 -23.66 4.92
CA ARG A 342 -34.79 -25.03 4.49
C ARG A 342 -36.29 -25.29 4.49
N ARG A 343 -36.98 -24.91 5.57
CA ARG A 343 -38.44 -25.05 5.68
C ARG A 343 -39.19 -24.25 4.61
N SER A 344 -38.66 -23.08 4.24
CA SER A 344 -39.21 -22.26 3.15
C SER A 344 -39.01 -22.92 1.78
N PHE A 345 -37.83 -23.49 1.51
CA PHE A 345 -37.54 -24.20 0.26
C PHE A 345 -38.27 -25.54 0.12
N GLU A 346 -38.59 -26.22 1.23
CA GLU A 346 -39.38 -27.46 1.24
C GLU A 346 -40.89 -27.19 1.04
N SER A 347 -41.35 -25.96 1.18
CA SER A 347 -42.73 -25.60 0.85
C SER A 347 -42.94 -25.69 -0.66
N GLN A 348 -44.02 -26.37 -1.10
CA GLN A 348 -44.33 -26.65 -2.52
C GLN A 348 -44.51 -25.40 -3.40
N THR A 349 -44.48 -24.21 -2.81
CA THR A 349 -44.65 -22.91 -3.45
C THR A 349 -43.39 -22.36 -4.13
N VAL A 350 -42.19 -22.87 -3.82
CA VAL A 350 -40.93 -22.29 -4.31
C VAL A 350 -40.07 -23.34 -5.03
N GLN A 351 -40.24 -23.47 -6.35
CA GLN A 351 -39.43 -24.37 -7.19
C GLN A 351 -38.03 -23.79 -7.46
N VAL A 352 -37.17 -23.80 -6.44
CA VAL A 352 -35.76 -23.36 -6.57
C VAL A 352 -34.86 -24.57 -6.76
N SER A 353 -33.88 -24.46 -7.67
CA SER A 353 -32.93 -25.56 -7.92
C SER A 353 -32.13 -25.89 -6.67
N LYS A 354 -31.80 -27.18 -6.49
CA LYS A 354 -31.01 -27.65 -5.34
C LYS A 354 -29.69 -26.88 -5.18
N LEU A 355 -29.02 -26.56 -6.30
CA LEU A 355 -27.80 -25.77 -6.31
C LEU A 355 -27.99 -24.38 -5.70
N MET A 356 -29.06 -23.67 -6.09
CA MET A 356 -29.36 -22.34 -5.55
C MET A 356 -29.70 -22.41 -4.06
N GLN A 357 -30.44 -23.44 -3.62
CA GLN A 357 -30.73 -23.65 -2.21
C GLN A 357 -29.45 -23.83 -1.39
N ASP A 358 -28.54 -24.69 -1.85
CA ASP A 358 -27.26 -24.95 -1.17
C ASP A 358 -26.38 -23.69 -1.13
N MET A 359 -26.38 -22.88 -2.21
CA MET A 359 -25.65 -21.61 -2.25
C MET A 359 -26.22 -20.59 -1.26
N LEU A 360 -27.55 -20.38 -1.22
CA LEU A 360 -28.18 -19.42 -0.31
C LEU A 360 -28.01 -19.80 1.17
N LEU A 361 -28.14 -21.09 1.49
CA LEU A 361 -27.88 -21.62 2.84
C LEU A 361 -26.40 -21.46 3.21
N GLY A 362 -25.50 -21.76 2.27
CA GLY A 362 -24.06 -21.60 2.48
C GLY A 362 -23.66 -20.15 2.72
N LEU A 363 -24.12 -19.22 1.88
CA LEU A 363 -23.80 -17.79 1.96
C LEU A 363 -24.36 -17.15 3.22
N SER A 364 -25.63 -17.40 3.55
CA SER A 364 -26.26 -16.85 4.76
C SER A 364 -25.56 -17.36 6.02
N SER A 365 -25.37 -18.67 6.15
CA SER A 365 -24.74 -19.27 7.33
C SER A 365 -23.29 -18.83 7.52
N LYS A 366 -22.50 -18.80 6.44
CA LYS A 366 -21.10 -18.38 6.50
C LYS A 366 -20.99 -16.88 6.75
N GLY A 367 -21.85 -16.06 6.14
CA GLY A 367 -21.89 -14.61 6.37
C GLY A 367 -22.22 -14.27 7.82
N ILE A 368 -23.24 -14.90 8.40
CA ILE A 368 -23.60 -14.72 9.82
C ILE A 368 -22.43 -15.12 10.73
N MET A 369 -21.80 -16.27 10.46
CA MET A 369 -20.64 -16.70 11.26
C MET A 369 -19.45 -15.77 11.13
N PHE A 370 -19.18 -15.26 9.92
CA PHE A 370 -18.12 -14.29 9.68
C PHE A 370 -18.34 -13.00 10.48
N LEU A 371 -19.55 -12.45 10.47
CA LEU A 371 -19.92 -11.31 11.32
C LEU A 371 -19.75 -11.63 12.80
N GLY A 372 -20.17 -12.82 13.24
CA GLY A 372 -19.99 -13.27 14.62
C GLY A 372 -18.52 -13.31 15.04
N VAL A 373 -17.63 -13.77 14.16
CA VAL A 373 -16.18 -13.75 14.39
C VAL A 373 -15.65 -12.31 14.51
N LEU A 374 -16.06 -11.40 13.62
CA LEU A 374 -15.63 -9.99 13.71
C LEU A 374 -16.07 -9.34 15.02
N VAL A 375 -17.32 -9.55 15.45
CA VAL A 375 -17.84 -9.04 16.73
C VAL A 375 -17.06 -9.64 17.90
N ALA A 376 -16.79 -10.95 17.85
CA ALA A 376 -16.04 -11.63 18.91
C ALA A 376 -14.58 -11.14 19.00
N LEU A 377 -13.90 -10.92 17.86
CA LEU A 377 -12.56 -10.36 17.80
C LEU A 377 -12.50 -8.91 18.30
N SER A 378 -13.49 -8.09 17.94
CA SER A 378 -13.62 -6.72 18.43
C SER A 378 -13.76 -6.70 19.95
N HIS A 379 -14.55 -7.60 20.54
CA HIS A 379 -14.67 -7.72 22.00
C HIS A 379 -13.36 -8.14 22.68
N MET A 380 -12.53 -8.96 22.00
CA MET A 380 -11.20 -9.30 22.51
C MET A 380 -10.21 -8.11 22.49
N GLY A 381 -10.58 -6.99 21.86
CA GLY A 381 -9.72 -5.81 21.70
C GLY A 381 -8.83 -5.87 20.46
N VAL A 382 -9.12 -6.76 19.52
CA VAL A 382 -8.45 -6.78 18.22
C VAL A 382 -8.98 -5.62 17.38
N GLU A 383 -8.07 -4.82 16.81
CA GLU A 383 -8.44 -3.75 15.89
C GLU A 383 -8.92 -4.35 14.56
N ILE A 384 -10.24 -4.35 14.35
CA ILE A 384 -10.86 -4.88 13.13
C ILE A 384 -10.98 -3.84 12.01
N THR A 385 -10.44 -2.62 12.17
CA THR A 385 -10.51 -1.53 11.18
C THR A 385 -10.02 -1.99 9.81
N ALA A 386 -8.84 -2.62 9.74
CA ALA A 386 -8.28 -3.12 8.49
C ALA A 386 -9.16 -4.20 7.83
N LEU A 387 -9.76 -5.09 8.64
CA LEU A 387 -10.68 -6.12 8.15
C LEU A 387 -11.98 -5.51 7.62
N LEU A 388 -12.53 -4.51 8.29
CA LEU A 388 -13.71 -3.77 7.83
C LEU A 388 -13.43 -2.96 6.57
N THR A 389 -12.27 -2.32 6.46
CA THR A 389 -11.83 -1.62 5.25
C THR A 389 -11.70 -2.59 4.08
N GLY A 390 -11.05 -3.75 4.29
CA GLY A 390 -10.95 -4.79 3.28
C GLY A 390 -12.32 -5.34 2.86
N LEU A 391 -13.23 -5.55 3.82
CA LEU A 391 -14.61 -5.96 3.53
C LEU A 391 -15.37 -4.88 2.76
N GLY A 392 -15.15 -3.60 3.05
CA GLY A 392 -15.73 -2.48 2.33
C GLY A 392 -15.30 -2.47 0.86
N ILE A 393 -14.01 -2.65 0.59
CA ILE A 393 -13.47 -2.75 -0.77
C ILE A 393 -14.02 -3.99 -1.49
N ALA A 394 -14.00 -5.15 -0.83
CA ALA A 394 -14.55 -6.38 -1.42
C ALA A 394 -16.05 -6.26 -1.71
N GLY A 395 -16.82 -5.67 -0.78
CA GLY A 395 -18.24 -5.41 -0.93
C GLY A 395 -18.54 -4.44 -2.06
N PHE A 396 -17.72 -3.40 -2.23
CA PHE A 396 -17.79 -2.48 -3.36
C PHE A 396 -17.56 -3.23 -4.67
N ILE A 397 -16.49 -4.02 -4.80
CA ILE A 397 -16.19 -4.79 -6.02
C ILE A 397 -17.33 -5.75 -6.36
N VAL A 398 -17.85 -6.50 -5.37
CA VAL A 398 -18.99 -7.40 -5.56
C VAL A 398 -20.24 -6.62 -5.96
N GLY A 399 -20.49 -5.47 -5.34
CA GLY A 399 -21.60 -4.58 -5.69
C GLY A 399 -21.54 -4.09 -7.13
N PHE A 400 -20.36 -3.66 -7.59
CA PHE A 400 -20.11 -3.27 -8.98
C PHE A 400 -20.33 -4.45 -9.94
N ALA A 401 -19.83 -5.63 -9.59
CA ALA A 401 -20.04 -6.83 -10.40
C ALA A 401 -21.53 -7.24 -10.52
N LEU A 402 -22.34 -6.91 -9.51
CA LEU A 402 -23.78 -7.22 -9.47
C LEU A 402 -24.67 -6.06 -9.95
N GLN A 403 -24.10 -4.93 -10.35
CA GLN A 403 -24.85 -3.71 -10.70
C GLN A 403 -25.93 -3.97 -11.75
N ASP A 404 -25.59 -4.65 -12.85
CA ASP A 404 -26.55 -4.94 -13.92
C ASP A 404 -27.65 -5.90 -13.50
N SER A 405 -27.30 -6.91 -12.69
CA SER A 405 -28.29 -7.86 -12.17
C SER A 405 -29.29 -7.17 -11.23
N LEU A 406 -28.81 -6.26 -10.38
CA LEU A 406 -29.64 -5.47 -9.49
C LEU A 406 -30.51 -4.48 -10.26
N ALA A 407 -29.98 -3.82 -11.29
CA ALA A 407 -30.75 -2.91 -12.15
C ALA A 407 -31.91 -3.65 -12.84
N ASN A 408 -31.67 -4.85 -13.35
CA ASN A 408 -32.71 -5.70 -13.93
C ASN A 408 -33.78 -6.12 -12.90
N PHE A 409 -33.36 -6.47 -11.69
CA PHE A 409 -34.26 -6.82 -10.60
C PHE A 409 -35.18 -5.64 -10.23
N VAL A 410 -34.60 -4.44 -10.05
CA VAL A 410 -35.37 -3.22 -9.74
C VAL A 410 -36.32 -2.85 -10.88
N ALA A 411 -35.86 -2.92 -12.13
CA ALA A 411 -36.72 -2.72 -13.29
C ALA A 411 -37.89 -3.72 -13.32
N GLY A 412 -37.66 -4.98 -12.97
CA GLY A 412 -38.72 -5.98 -12.82
C GLY A 412 -39.77 -5.61 -11.77
N ILE A 413 -39.33 -5.14 -10.59
CA ILE A 413 -40.25 -4.64 -9.54
C ILE A 413 -41.06 -3.44 -10.05
N MET A 414 -40.43 -2.51 -10.75
CA MET A 414 -41.11 -1.33 -11.29
C MET A 414 -42.16 -1.70 -12.35
N ILE A 415 -41.83 -2.62 -13.27
CA ILE A 415 -42.78 -3.14 -14.26
C ILE A 415 -43.97 -3.81 -13.55
N LEU A 416 -43.74 -4.65 -12.54
CA LEU A 416 -44.80 -5.32 -11.79
C LEU A 416 -45.65 -4.35 -10.95
N GLY A 417 -45.04 -3.30 -10.42
CA GLY A 417 -45.68 -2.30 -9.57
C GLY A 417 -46.54 -1.33 -10.36
N TYR A 418 -46.00 -0.75 -11.44
CA TYR A 418 -46.71 0.23 -12.27
C TYR A 418 -47.54 -0.39 -13.39
N ARG A 419 -47.23 -1.64 -13.76
CA ARG A 419 -47.90 -2.41 -14.82
C ARG A 419 -48.12 -1.62 -16.12
N PRO A 420 -47.05 -1.08 -16.76
CA PRO A 420 -47.19 -0.45 -18.08
C PRO A 420 -47.63 -1.45 -19.18
N PHE A 421 -47.47 -2.75 -18.93
CA PHE A 421 -47.97 -3.87 -19.71
C PHE A 421 -48.10 -5.11 -18.82
N ASP A 422 -48.85 -6.12 -19.26
CA ASP A 422 -48.96 -7.41 -18.59
C ASP A 422 -48.71 -8.60 -19.55
N VAL A 423 -48.63 -9.82 -19.00
CA VAL A 423 -48.52 -11.05 -19.78
C VAL A 423 -49.72 -11.16 -20.71
N GLY A 424 -49.47 -11.31 -22.00
CA GLY A 424 -50.48 -11.34 -23.05
C GLY A 424 -50.55 -10.08 -23.89
N ASP A 425 -49.98 -8.96 -23.43
CA ASP A 425 -49.94 -7.72 -24.21
C ASP A 425 -48.97 -7.80 -25.39
N VAL A 426 -49.29 -7.07 -26.47
CA VAL A 426 -48.34 -6.82 -27.55
C VAL A 426 -47.66 -5.49 -27.30
N ILE A 427 -46.34 -5.51 -27.20
CA ILE A 427 -45.54 -4.32 -26.92
C ILE A 427 -44.42 -4.16 -27.94
N GLU A 428 -44.01 -2.91 -28.14
CA GLU A 428 -42.76 -2.52 -28.79
C GLU A 428 -41.89 -1.84 -27.72
N ALA A 429 -40.86 -2.56 -27.24
CA ALA A 429 -39.97 -2.09 -26.18
C ALA A 429 -38.59 -2.76 -26.27
N GLY A 430 -37.53 -2.08 -25.82
CA GLY A 430 -36.17 -2.62 -25.84
C GLY A 430 -35.64 -2.96 -27.25
N GLY A 431 -36.22 -2.32 -28.29
CA GLY A 431 -35.94 -2.57 -29.71
C GLY A 431 -36.62 -3.81 -30.29
N VAL A 432 -37.64 -4.35 -29.62
CA VAL A 432 -38.32 -5.59 -30.01
C VAL A 432 -39.84 -5.39 -30.02
N LEU A 433 -40.50 -5.91 -31.05
CA LEU A 433 -41.96 -5.95 -31.18
C LEU A 433 -42.47 -7.40 -31.03
N GLY A 434 -43.41 -7.63 -30.12
CA GLY A 434 -44.04 -8.94 -29.98
C GLY A 434 -44.98 -9.04 -28.79
N LYS A 435 -45.51 -10.25 -28.56
CA LYS A 435 -46.43 -10.56 -27.46
C LYS A 435 -45.66 -10.98 -26.21
N VAL A 436 -45.94 -10.38 -25.07
CA VAL A 436 -45.35 -10.77 -23.78
C VAL A 436 -45.88 -12.15 -23.39
N SER A 437 -44.97 -13.13 -23.31
CA SER A 437 -45.30 -14.52 -23.00
C SER A 437 -45.10 -14.84 -21.52
N LYS A 438 -44.01 -14.33 -20.93
CA LYS A 438 -43.68 -14.54 -19.51
C LYS A 438 -42.86 -13.38 -18.98
N MET A 439 -43.05 -13.06 -17.70
CA MET A 439 -42.20 -12.12 -16.97
C MET A 439 -41.49 -12.83 -15.81
N SER A 440 -40.26 -12.41 -15.53
CA SER A 440 -39.47 -12.83 -14.37
C SER A 440 -38.88 -11.59 -13.69
N MET A 441 -38.28 -11.75 -12.51
CA MET A 441 -37.71 -10.63 -11.77
C MET A 441 -36.62 -9.88 -12.55
N VAL A 442 -35.88 -10.55 -13.45
CA VAL A 442 -34.72 -9.95 -14.16
C VAL A 442 -34.90 -9.81 -15.68
N SER A 443 -35.86 -10.53 -16.28
CA SER A 443 -36.10 -10.50 -17.72
C SER A 443 -37.56 -10.72 -18.10
N THR A 444 -37.92 -10.22 -19.27
CA THR A 444 -39.22 -10.42 -19.91
C THR A 444 -39.04 -11.25 -21.18
N THR A 445 -39.90 -12.25 -21.36
CA THR A 445 -39.92 -13.12 -22.53
C THR A 445 -40.98 -12.63 -23.50
N ILE A 446 -40.55 -12.24 -24.69
CA ILE A 446 -41.39 -11.73 -25.77
C ILE A 446 -41.41 -12.77 -26.90
N LEU A 447 -42.60 -13.14 -27.35
CA LEU A 447 -42.83 -13.99 -28.52
C LEU A 447 -43.10 -13.10 -29.72
N THR A 448 -42.24 -13.16 -30.73
CA THR A 448 -42.41 -12.41 -31.98
C THR A 448 -43.52 -13.01 -32.85
N PHE A 449 -44.02 -12.25 -33.81
CA PHE A 449 -45.09 -12.70 -34.72
C PHE A 449 -44.66 -13.84 -35.66
N ASP A 450 -43.36 -14.00 -35.88
CA ASP A 450 -42.75 -15.13 -36.60
C ASP A 450 -42.34 -16.29 -35.66
N ASN A 451 -42.88 -16.32 -34.44
CA ASN A 451 -42.77 -17.41 -33.47
C ASN A 451 -41.35 -17.64 -32.90
N GLN A 452 -40.56 -16.57 -32.74
CA GLN A 452 -39.26 -16.61 -32.05
C GLN A 452 -39.41 -16.15 -30.60
N THR A 453 -38.69 -16.81 -29.69
CA THR A 453 -38.68 -16.44 -28.27
C THR A 453 -37.48 -15.55 -27.96
N LEU A 454 -37.75 -14.31 -27.58
CA LEU A 454 -36.75 -13.32 -27.20
C LEU A 454 -36.78 -13.11 -25.69
N ILE A 455 -35.62 -13.20 -25.03
CA ILE A 455 -35.48 -12.95 -23.60
C ILE A 455 -34.78 -11.61 -23.45
N VAL A 456 -35.53 -10.59 -23.02
CA VAL A 456 -35.05 -9.22 -22.93
C VAL A 456 -34.82 -8.85 -21.46
N PRO A 457 -33.64 -8.34 -21.08
CA PRO A 457 -33.39 -7.85 -19.73
C PRO A 457 -34.38 -6.74 -19.35
N ASN A 458 -34.93 -6.79 -18.13
CA ASN A 458 -35.95 -5.83 -17.70
C ASN A 458 -35.46 -4.38 -17.72
N ASN A 459 -34.18 -4.15 -17.40
CA ASN A 459 -33.59 -2.81 -17.44
C ASN A 459 -33.61 -2.20 -18.85
N LYS A 460 -33.47 -3.04 -19.89
CA LYS A 460 -33.53 -2.58 -21.29
C LYS A 460 -34.95 -2.16 -21.70
N ILE A 461 -35.97 -2.74 -21.09
CA ILE A 461 -37.39 -2.37 -21.34
C ILE A 461 -37.73 -1.12 -20.55
N TRP A 462 -37.37 -1.08 -19.26
CA TRP A 462 -37.71 0.03 -18.38
C TRP A 462 -36.93 1.32 -18.68
N GLY A 463 -35.70 1.19 -19.17
CA GLY A 463 -34.84 2.31 -19.52
C GLY A 463 -35.16 2.99 -20.86
N ASP A 464 -36.19 2.53 -21.59
CA ASP A 464 -36.56 3.04 -22.91
C ASP A 464 -38.08 3.26 -23.00
N VAL A 465 -38.55 3.82 -24.12
CA VAL A 465 -39.98 4.02 -24.38
C VAL A 465 -40.69 2.66 -24.51
N ILE A 466 -41.75 2.49 -23.73
CA ILE A 466 -42.61 1.30 -23.77
C ILE A 466 -43.87 1.66 -24.56
N LYS A 467 -43.99 1.16 -25.78
CA LYS A 467 -45.20 1.33 -26.59
C LYS A 467 -46.08 0.08 -26.47
N ASN A 468 -47.13 0.18 -25.66
CA ASN A 468 -48.12 -0.89 -25.53
C ASN A 468 -49.20 -0.76 -26.60
N ILE A 469 -49.31 -1.78 -27.45
CA ILE A 469 -50.22 -1.78 -28.61
C ILE A 469 -51.61 -2.27 -28.21
N THR A 470 -51.73 -3.06 -27.14
CA THR A 470 -52.98 -3.71 -26.72
C THR A 470 -53.65 -3.08 -25.50
N LEU A 471 -52.98 -2.14 -24.83
CA LEU A 471 -53.51 -1.47 -23.64
C LEU A 471 -54.78 -0.65 -23.95
N GLN A 472 -54.77 0.10 -25.06
CA GLN A 472 -55.93 0.86 -25.52
C GLN A 472 -56.91 -0.05 -26.27
N HIS A 473 -58.21 0.11 -26.04
CA HIS A 473 -59.26 -0.70 -26.68
C HIS A 473 -59.50 -0.34 -28.15
N GLU A 474 -59.23 0.90 -28.51
CA GLU A 474 -59.48 1.47 -29.83
C GLU A 474 -58.15 1.83 -30.50
N ARG A 475 -58.08 1.63 -31.82
CA ARG A 475 -56.89 1.88 -32.61
C ARG A 475 -57.25 2.56 -33.92
N ARG A 476 -56.50 3.61 -34.25
CA ARG A 476 -56.59 4.27 -35.55
C ARG A 476 -55.82 3.48 -36.60
N ILE A 477 -56.45 3.22 -37.73
CA ILE A 477 -55.78 2.72 -38.93
C ILE A 477 -55.34 3.95 -39.71
N ASP A 478 -54.06 4.03 -40.10
CA ASP A 478 -53.56 5.09 -40.97
C ASP A 478 -53.33 4.50 -42.38
N LEU A 479 -54.12 4.96 -43.36
CA LEU A 479 -53.99 4.60 -44.77
C LEU A 479 -53.73 5.85 -45.61
N GLU A 480 -52.97 5.68 -46.69
CA GLU A 480 -52.67 6.72 -47.67
C GLU A 480 -52.99 6.20 -49.08
N PHE A 481 -53.74 6.99 -49.83
CA PHE A 481 -54.11 6.70 -51.21
C PHE A 481 -53.66 7.85 -52.10
N ASN A 482 -52.97 7.51 -53.19
CA ASN A 482 -52.56 8.48 -54.20
C ASN A 482 -53.59 8.46 -55.35
N VAL A 483 -54.10 9.62 -55.72
CA VAL A 483 -55.02 9.80 -56.86
C VAL A 483 -54.48 10.83 -57.85
N GLY A 484 -54.97 10.82 -59.09
CA GLY A 484 -54.50 11.67 -60.17
C GLY A 484 -54.68 13.16 -59.86
N LEU A 485 -53.81 14.02 -60.43
CA LEU A 485 -53.86 15.47 -60.22
C LEU A 485 -55.14 16.13 -60.77
N ASN A 486 -55.79 15.47 -61.71
CA ASN A 486 -57.01 15.95 -62.36
C ASN A 486 -58.29 15.49 -61.65
N GLU A 487 -58.17 14.63 -60.63
CA GLU A 487 -59.32 14.10 -59.89
C GLU A 487 -59.97 15.17 -59.02
N ASN A 488 -61.29 15.06 -58.82
CA ASN A 488 -61.98 15.93 -57.88
C ASN A 488 -61.87 15.39 -56.45
N ILE A 489 -61.25 16.17 -55.56
CA ILE A 489 -61.03 15.79 -54.15
C ILE A 489 -62.36 15.46 -53.44
N GLY A 490 -63.43 16.21 -53.73
CA GLY A 490 -64.75 16.01 -53.13
C GLY A 490 -65.37 14.68 -53.54
N ASP A 491 -65.29 14.32 -54.82
CA ASP A 491 -65.84 13.07 -55.35
C ASP A 491 -65.09 11.86 -54.79
N VAL A 492 -63.75 11.93 -54.76
CA VAL A 492 -62.91 10.88 -54.17
C VAL A 492 -63.18 10.72 -52.67
N ARG A 493 -63.32 11.83 -51.93
CA ARG A 493 -63.67 11.79 -50.50
C ARG A 493 -65.04 11.15 -50.29
N TYR A 494 -66.03 11.50 -51.11
CA TYR A 494 -67.38 10.94 -51.01
C TYR A 494 -67.39 9.42 -51.27
N LEU A 495 -66.65 8.95 -52.27
CA LEU A 495 -66.49 7.52 -52.55
C LEU A 495 -65.87 6.77 -51.38
N ILE A 496 -64.76 7.29 -50.84
CA ILE A 496 -64.08 6.66 -49.69
C ILE A 496 -65.01 6.66 -48.47
N HIS A 497 -65.74 7.74 -48.22
CA HIS A 497 -66.69 7.83 -47.11
C HIS A 497 -67.77 6.73 -47.20
N GLY A 498 -68.35 6.51 -48.39
CA GLY A 498 -69.34 5.45 -48.59
C GLY A 498 -68.78 4.05 -48.33
N VAL A 499 -67.50 3.81 -48.60
CA VAL A 499 -66.84 2.54 -48.23
C VAL A 499 -66.72 2.43 -46.71
N LEU A 500 -66.30 3.49 -46.02
CA LEU A 500 -66.20 3.47 -44.55
C LEU A 500 -67.56 3.20 -43.89
N GLU A 501 -68.64 3.81 -44.36
CA GLU A 501 -70.00 3.60 -43.84
C GLU A 501 -70.51 2.15 -44.04
N SER A 502 -69.95 1.42 -45.00
CA SER A 502 -70.36 0.03 -45.28
C SER A 502 -69.64 -1.02 -44.40
N ILE A 503 -68.65 -0.59 -43.61
CA ILE A 503 -67.84 -1.46 -42.75
C ILE A 503 -68.26 -1.26 -41.29
N GLU A 504 -69.05 -2.21 -40.76
CA GLU A 504 -69.58 -2.18 -39.38
C GLU A 504 -68.50 -2.11 -38.30
N GLU A 505 -67.27 -2.57 -38.58
CA GLU A 505 -66.17 -2.57 -37.62
C GLU A 505 -65.54 -1.18 -37.36
N ILE A 506 -65.94 -0.16 -38.13
CA ILE A 506 -65.45 1.22 -37.98
C ILE A 506 -66.28 1.94 -36.92
N LEU A 507 -65.59 2.59 -35.99
CA LEU A 507 -66.22 3.36 -34.92
C LEU A 507 -66.72 4.72 -35.44
N GLU A 508 -67.92 5.09 -35.00
CA GLU A 508 -68.50 6.42 -35.27
C GLU A 508 -67.88 7.51 -34.38
N ASP A 509 -67.44 7.15 -33.17
CA ASP A 509 -66.72 8.01 -32.23
C ASP A 509 -65.47 7.27 -31.72
N PRO A 510 -64.24 7.76 -31.98
CA PRO A 510 -63.94 8.96 -32.76
C PRO A 510 -64.26 8.83 -34.25
N ALA A 511 -64.81 9.89 -34.84
CA ALA A 511 -65.20 9.91 -36.25
C ALA A 511 -63.97 9.69 -37.18
N PRO A 512 -64.13 8.93 -38.28
CA PRO A 512 -63.07 8.74 -39.26
C PRO A 512 -62.73 10.06 -39.96
N SER A 513 -61.44 10.32 -40.17
CA SER A 513 -60.99 11.47 -40.98
C SER A 513 -60.60 11.05 -42.39
N ILE A 514 -61.11 11.74 -43.40
CA ILE A 514 -60.70 11.61 -44.80
C ILE A 514 -60.27 12.99 -45.27
N GLU A 515 -58.96 13.19 -45.40
CA GLU A 515 -58.40 14.51 -45.66
C GLU A 515 -57.41 14.47 -46.81
N PHE A 516 -57.36 15.58 -47.56
CA PHE A 516 -56.28 15.83 -48.50
C PHE A 516 -55.02 16.20 -47.71
N ASN A 517 -53.98 15.37 -47.80
CA ASN A 517 -52.78 15.50 -46.99
C ASN A 517 -51.68 16.27 -47.71
N GLU A 518 -51.42 15.95 -48.98
CA GLU A 518 -50.27 16.47 -49.72
C GLU A 518 -50.51 16.50 -51.23
N LEU A 519 -49.96 17.52 -51.91
CA LEU A 519 -49.82 17.55 -53.36
C LEU A 519 -48.38 17.15 -53.74
N THR A 520 -48.22 16.03 -54.44
CA THR A 520 -46.93 15.61 -55.01
C THR A 520 -46.84 16.00 -56.49
N PRO A 521 -45.66 15.94 -57.14
CA PRO A 521 -45.53 16.26 -58.56
C PRO A 521 -46.39 15.41 -59.52
N TYR A 522 -46.87 14.25 -59.06
CA TYR A 522 -47.57 13.28 -59.90
C TYR A 522 -48.90 12.79 -59.31
N SER A 523 -49.26 13.20 -58.09
CA SER A 523 -50.44 12.69 -57.40
C SER A 523 -50.91 13.57 -56.25
N MET A 524 -52.19 13.46 -55.93
CA MET A 524 -52.80 13.96 -54.71
C MET A 524 -52.83 12.84 -53.65
N VAL A 525 -52.29 13.10 -52.46
CA VAL A 525 -52.27 12.14 -51.34
C VAL A 525 -53.48 12.38 -50.45
N ILE A 526 -54.34 11.37 -50.34
CA ILE A 526 -55.50 11.38 -49.44
C ILE A 526 -55.22 10.43 -48.27
N VAL A 527 -55.33 10.95 -47.05
CA VAL A 527 -55.22 10.16 -45.83
C VAL A 527 -56.59 9.71 -45.35
N VAL A 528 -56.71 8.44 -45.00
CA VAL A 528 -57.93 7.82 -44.51
C VAL A 528 -57.63 7.21 -43.14
N ARG A 529 -58.26 7.76 -42.09
CA ARG A 529 -57.94 7.40 -40.70
C ARG A 529 -59.17 6.98 -39.89
N PRO A 530 -59.72 5.77 -40.11
CA PRO A 530 -60.80 5.23 -39.30
C PRO A 530 -60.27 4.65 -37.99
N TRP A 531 -61.15 4.64 -36.98
CA TRP A 531 -60.92 3.99 -35.70
C TRP A 531 -61.65 2.65 -35.64
N VAL A 532 -61.01 1.65 -35.03
CA VAL A 532 -61.55 0.29 -34.91
C VAL A 532 -61.17 -0.30 -33.55
N GLN A 533 -61.88 -1.33 -33.09
CA GLN A 533 -61.46 -2.09 -31.92
C GLN A 533 -60.14 -2.84 -32.18
N LYS A 534 -59.29 -2.99 -31.16
CA LYS A 534 -57.94 -3.57 -31.28
C LYS A 534 -57.94 -5.00 -31.83
N GLU A 535 -59.00 -5.78 -31.57
CA GLU A 535 -59.16 -7.18 -31.96
C GLU A 535 -59.31 -7.36 -33.48
N VAL A 536 -59.98 -6.40 -34.14
CA VAL A 536 -60.31 -6.45 -35.57
C VAL A 536 -59.39 -5.60 -36.44
N TYR A 537 -58.39 -4.95 -35.83
CA TYR A 537 -57.49 -4.00 -36.50
C TYR A 537 -56.92 -4.49 -37.83
N TRP A 538 -56.29 -5.67 -37.85
CA TRP A 538 -55.65 -6.21 -39.05
C TRP A 538 -56.67 -6.66 -40.12
N PRO A 539 -57.70 -7.46 -39.79
CA PRO A 539 -58.78 -7.77 -40.73
C PRO A 539 -59.41 -6.54 -41.38
N THR A 540 -59.80 -5.54 -40.58
CA THR A 540 -60.46 -4.32 -41.08
C THR A 540 -59.51 -3.48 -41.93
N ARG A 541 -58.23 -3.37 -41.55
CA ARG A 541 -57.22 -2.68 -42.37
C ARG A 541 -57.08 -3.30 -43.76
N TRP A 542 -57.02 -4.63 -43.86
CA TRP A 542 -56.90 -5.30 -45.16
C TRP A 542 -58.19 -5.24 -45.98
N ARG A 543 -59.35 -5.27 -45.32
CA ARG A 543 -60.66 -5.07 -45.94
C ARG A 543 -60.76 -3.66 -46.55
N LEU A 544 -60.44 -2.63 -45.78
CA LEU A 544 -60.41 -1.23 -46.21
C LEU A 544 -59.54 -1.00 -47.44
N LEU A 545 -58.30 -1.51 -47.42
CA LEU A 545 -57.39 -1.40 -48.56
C LEU A 545 -57.98 -1.99 -49.84
N ARG A 546 -58.70 -3.12 -49.73
CA ARG A 546 -59.32 -3.79 -50.87
C ARG A 546 -60.56 -3.05 -51.37
N GLU A 547 -61.47 -2.70 -50.46
CA GLU A 547 -62.76 -2.10 -50.82
C GLU A 547 -62.59 -0.66 -51.32
N ILE A 548 -61.71 0.13 -50.70
CA ILE A 548 -61.38 1.47 -51.21
C ILE A 548 -60.77 1.38 -52.60
N LYS A 549 -59.82 0.46 -52.82
CA LYS A 549 -59.21 0.27 -54.14
C LYS A 549 -60.25 -0.09 -55.20
N GLN A 550 -61.17 -0.99 -54.89
CA GLN A 550 -62.24 -1.40 -55.79
C GLN A 550 -63.19 -0.23 -56.10
N ALA A 551 -63.59 0.54 -55.09
CA ALA A 551 -64.48 1.69 -55.26
C ALA A 551 -63.85 2.80 -56.13
N LEU A 552 -62.54 3.04 -55.98
CA LEU A 552 -61.81 3.97 -56.84
C LEU A 552 -61.74 3.48 -58.29
N ASP A 553 -61.47 2.19 -58.50
CA ASP A 553 -61.43 1.59 -59.85
C ASP A 553 -62.79 1.63 -60.55
N ASP A 554 -63.87 1.29 -59.84
CA ASP A 554 -65.23 1.26 -60.38
C ASP A 554 -65.72 2.66 -60.76
N ALA A 555 -65.27 3.69 -60.03
CA ALA A 555 -65.53 5.10 -60.32
C ALA A 555 -64.61 5.69 -61.41
N GLY A 556 -63.63 4.92 -61.90
CA GLY A 556 -62.67 5.37 -62.91
C GLY A 556 -61.67 6.40 -62.41
N VAL A 557 -61.46 6.50 -61.09
CA VAL A 557 -60.49 7.42 -60.49
C VAL A 557 -59.09 6.98 -60.90
N GLU A 558 -58.33 7.88 -61.52
CA GLU A 558 -56.97 7.61 -61.96
C GLU A 558 -56.06 7.40 -60.73
N ILE A 559 -55.48 6.21 -60.61
CA ILE A 559 -54.42 5.94 -59.64
C ILE A 559 -53.09 6.12 -60.38
N PRO A 560 -52.30 7.17 -60.06
CA PRO A 560 -51.12 7.52 -60.81
C PRO A 560 -50.11 6.37 -60.81
N ARG A 561 -49.69 5.98 -62.00
CA ARG A 561 -48.58 5.08 -62.22
C ARG A 561 -47.31 5.91 -62.29
N LEU A 562 -46.22 5.42 -61.70
CA LEU A 562 -44.90 6.00 -61.92
C LEU A 562 -44.48 5.74 -63.37
N ASP A 563 -44.91 6.60 -64.28
CA ASP A 563 -44.38 6.61 -65.63
C ASP A 563 -42.97 7.21 -65.56
N LYS A 564 -41.96 6.34 -65.55
CA LYS A 564 -40.56 6.74 -65.77
C LYS A 564 -40.41 7.23 -67.22
N GLY A 565 -40.88 8.45 -67.50
CA GLY A 565 -40.70 9.10 -68.78
C GLY A 565 -39.21 9.33 -69.05
N VAL A 566 -38.62 8.50 -69.90
CA VAL A 566 -37.30 8.77 -70.49
C VAL A 566 -37.50 9.87 -71.51
N VAL A 567 -37.01 11.08 -71.22
CA VAL A 567 -36.92 12.15 -72.21
C VAL A 567 -35.73 11.85 -73.12
N ILE A 568 -35.98 11.34 -74.33
CA ILE A 568 -34.96 11.36 -75.39
C ILE A 568 -35.02 12.75 -76.02
N GLN A 569 -34.05 13.61 -75.71
CA GLN A 569 -33.81 14.82 -76.48
C GLN A 569 -33.30 14.41 -77.88
N GLN A 570 -34.01 14.82 -78.93
CA GLN A 570 -33.54 14.75 -80.31
C GLN A 570 -32.87 16.06 -80.72
#